data_AF-A0A348Y6U3-F1
#
_entry.id   AF-A0A348Y6U3-F1
#
_cell.length_a   1.000
_cell.length_b   1.000
_cell.length_c   1.000
_cell.angle_alpha   90.00
_cell.angle_beta   90.00
_cell.angle_gamma   90.00
#
_symmetry.space_group_name_H-M   'P 1'
#
loop_
_entity.id
_entity.type
_entity.pdbx_description
1 polymer ?
#
loop_
_entity_poly.entity_id
_entity_poly.type
_entity_poly.pdbx_seq_one_letter_code
_entity_poly.pdbx_strand_id
1 'polypeptide(L)' 'MPSVNNYFDDKVTSIAFQTATKPATVGVMEIGDYEFGTSEFETMSVVSGALTVKLPESNDWQTFNAG' A
#
# COMPACT_ATOMS: atom_id res chain seq x y z
N MET A 1 11.21 -12.36 -13.89
CA MET A 1 10.35 -11.20 -14.22
C MET A 1 9.72 -10.74 -12.92
N PRO A 2 9.57 -9.43 -12.66
CA PRO A 2 8.89 -8.97 -11.44
C PRO A 2 7.43 -9.45 -11.45
N SER A 3 6.91 -9.81 -10.28
CA SER A 3 5.54 -10.30 -10.16
C SER A 3 4.58 -9.11 -10.11
N VAL A 4 3.56 -9.13 -10.97
CA VAL A 4 2.46 -8.16 -10.94
C VAL A 4 1.29 -8.79 -10.21
N ASN A 5 0.79 -8.11 -9.18
CA ASN A 5 -0.36 -8.55 -8.39
C ASN A 5 -1.50 -7.56 -8.57
N ASN A 6 -2.72 -8.07 -8.72
CA ASN A 6 -3.93 -7.27 -8.78
C ASN A 6 -4.87 -7.64 -7.64
N TYR A 7 -5.57 -6.64 -7.12
CA TYR A 7 -6.50 -6.77 -6.01
C TYR A 7 -7.75 -5.92 -6.27
N PHE A 8 -8.84 -6.23 -5.57
CA PHE A 8 -10.07 -5.43 -5.58
C PHE A 8 -10.62 -5.13 -6.98
N ASP A 9 -10.68 -6.16 -7.84
CA ASP A 9 -11.16 -6.02 -9.24
C ASP A 9 -10.28 -5.03 -10.03
N ASP A 10 -8.96 -5.28 -10.01
CA ASP A 10 -7.91 -4.48 -10.67
C ASP A 10 -7.80 -3.01 -10.23
N LYS A 11 -8.55 -2.58 -9.20
CA LYS A 11 -8.47 -1.21 -8.64
C LYS A 11 -7.18 -0.94 -7.87
N VAL A 12 -6.47 -1.99 -7.48
CA VAL A 12 -5.15 -1.89 -6.86
C VAL A 12 -4.20 -2.86 -7.57
N THR A 13 -3.10 -2.34 -8.10
CA THR A 13 -2.07 -3.13 -8.77
C THR A 13 -0.72 -2.83 -8.15
N SER A 14 0.06 -3.89 -7.87
CA SER A 14 1.42 -3.75 -7.35
C SER A 14 2.42 -4.61 -8.13
N ILE A 15 3.68 -4.17 -8.10
CA ILE A 15 4.83 -4.88 -8.66
C ILE A 15 5.74 -5.23 -7.49
N ALA A 16 5.98 -6.53 -7.29
CA ALA A 16 6.90 -7.01 -6.27
C ALA A 16 8.33 -7.09 -6.81
N PHE A 17 9.29 -6.63 -6.02
CA PHE A 17 10.71 -6.66 -6.35
C PHE A 17 11.59 -6.79 -5.10
N GLN A 18 12.83 -7.23 -5.31
CA GLN A 18 13.84 -7.33 -4.24
C GLN A 18 14.62 -6.02 -4.17
N THR A 19 14.64 -5.37 -3.00
CA THR A 19 15.56 -4.23 -2.74
C THR A 19 16.93 -4.74 -2.29
N ALA A 20 17.87 -3.82 -2.02
CA ALA A 20 19.18 -4.18 -1.48
C ALA A 20 19.11 -4.97 -0.16
N THR A 21 18.03 -4.86 0.61
CA THR A 21 17.90 -5.48 1.93
C THR A 21 16.69 -6.40 2.06
N LYS A 22 15.49 -5.94 1.71
CA LYS A 22 14.22 -6.68 1.88
C LYS A 22 13.35 -6.64 0.61
N PRO A 23 12.40 -7.59 0.46
CA PRO A 23 11.36 -7.47 -0.57
C PRO A 23 10.57 -6.18 -0.38
N ALA A 24 10.11 -5.58 -1.48
CA ALA A 24 9.24 -4.42 -1.49
C ALA A 24 8.23 -4.50 -2.64
N THR A 25 7.19 -3.69 -2.53
CA THR A 25 6.20 -3.50 -3.58
C THR A 25 6.09 -2.02 -3.94
N VAL A 26 5.81 -1.73 -5.20
CA VAL A 26 5.35 -0.42 -5.66
C VAL A 26 4.06 -0.62 -6.42
N GLY A 27 3.07 0.24 -6.19
CA GLY A 27 1.75 0.04 -6.76
C GLY A 27 0.96 1.33 -6.90
N VAL A 28 -0.20 1.20 -7.52
CA VAL A 28 -1.19 2.25 -7.71
C VAL A 28 -2.53 1.78 -7.15
N MET A 29 -3.32 2.74 -6.66
CA MET A 29 -4.65 2.51 -6.12
C MET A 29 -5.59 3.51 -6.79
N GLU A 30 -6.71 3.04 -7.32
CA GLU A 30 -7.82 3.92 -7.66
C GLU A 30 -8.45 4.53 -6.40
N ILE A 31 -9.30 5.54 -6.59
CA ILE A 31 -10.04 6.13 -5.47
C ILE A 31 -11.05 5.11 -4.95
N GLY A 32 -10.97 4.81 -3.66
CA GLY A 32 -11.87 3.88 -2.99
C GLY A 32 -11.41 3.57 -1.57
N ASP A 33 -12.19 2.73 -0.91
CA ASP A 33 -11.88 2.20 0.43
C ASP A 33 -11.40 0.75 0.31
N TYR A 34 -10.28 0.46 0.94
CA TYR A 34 -9.60 -0.84 0.88
C TYR A 34 -9.11 -1.25 2.26
N GLU A 35 -9.20 -2.53 2.57
CA GLU A 35 -8.66 -3.10 3.81
C GLU A 35 -7.49 -4.02 3.48
N PHE A 36 -6.34 -3.74 4.09
CA PHE A 36 -5.12 -4.53 3.97
C PHE A 36 -4.74 -5.09 5.34
N GLY A 37 -4.57 -6.41 5.42
CA GLY A 37 -3.94 -7.05 6.56
C GLY A 37 -2.45 -7.30 6.28
N THR A 38 -1.62 -7.24 7.31
CA THR A 38 -0.19 -7.55 7.21
C THR A 38 0.15 -8.77 8.06
N SER A 39 1.02 -9.64 7.55
CA SER A 39 1.57 -10.76 8.33
C SER A 39 2.84 -10.37 9.09
N GLU A 40 3.48 -9.28 8.68
CA GLU A 40 4.67 -8.70 9.29
C GLU A 40 4.48 -7.18 9.46
N PHE A 41 5.45 -6.54 10.11
CA PHE A 41 5.49 -5.08 10.18
C PHE A 41 5.84 -4.50 8.81
N GLU A 42 4.99 -3.62 8.30
CA GLU A 42 5.18 -2.96 7.01
C GLU A 42 5.30 -1.44 7.17
N THR A 43 6.04 -0.81 6.26
CA THR A 43 6.12 0.65 6.16
C THR A 43 5.67 1.04 4.76
N MET A 44 4.63 1.86 4.67
CA MET A 44 4.17 2.43 3.40
C MET A 44 4.62 3.88 3.28
N SER A 45 5.06 4.25 2.08
CA SER A 45 5.39 5.62 1.71
C SER A 45 4.54 6.04 0.54
N VAL A 46 3.83 7.16 0.67
CA VAL A 46 3.00 7.70 -0.39
C VAL A 46 3.92 8.42 -1.38
N VAL A 47 4.03 7.90 -2.59
CA VAL A 47 4.88 8.48 -3.64
C VAL A 47 4.17 9.66 -4.33
N SER A 48 2.87 9.55 -4.53
CA SER A 48 2.01 10.58 -5.14
C SER A 48 0.58 10.44 -4.61
N GLY A 49 -0.14 11.57 -4.52
CA GLY A 49 -1.50 11.61 -3.98
C GLY A 49 -1.53 11.65 -2.45
N ALA A 50 -2.55 11.03 -1.87
CA ALA A 50 -2.71 10.92 -0.43
C ALA A 50 -3.49 9.64 -0.06
N LEU A 51 -3.21 9.10 1.12
CA LEU A 51 -3.98 8.02 1.73
C LEU A 51 -4.54 8.49 3.06
N THR A 52 -5.84 8.30 3.27
CA THR A 52 -6.45 8.45 4.58
C THR A 52 -6.55 7.06 5.19
N VAL A 53 -5.79 6.81 6.26
CA VAL A 53 -5.55 5.47 6.82
C VAL A 53 -6.03 5.42 8.26
N LYS A 54 -6.72 4.34 8.61
CA LYS A 54 -7.01 3.95 9.99
C LYS A 54 -6.15 2.75 10.35
N LEU A 55 -5.21 2.94 11.26
CA LEU A 55 -4.35 1.86 11.74
C LEU A 55 -5.14 0.91 12.65
N PRO A 56 -4.70 -0.37 12.77
CA PRO A 56 -5.23 -1.27 13.78
C PRO A 56 -5.23 -0.60 15.16
N GLU A 57 -6.26 -0.85 15.95
CA GLU A 57 -6.43 -0.32 17.32
C GLU A 57 -6.60 1.22 17.42
N SER A 58 -6.49 1.97 16.32
CA SER A 58 -6.86 3.38 16.26
C SER A 58 -8.38 3.55 16.06
N ASN A 59 -8.98 4.56 16.67
CA ASN A 59 -10.33 5.01 16.32
C ASN A 59 -10.32 6.13 15.29
N ASP A 60 -9.16 6.76 15.08
CA ASP A 60 -9.00 7.94 14.25
C ASP A 60 -8.37 7.60 12.90
N TRP A 61 -8.82 8.33 11.89
CA TRP A 61 -8.23 8.32 10.56
C TRP A 61 -7.16 9.40 10.45
N GLN A 62 -6.04 9.06 9.82
CA GLN A 62 -4.94 9.97 9.55
C GLN A 62 -4.67 10.06 8.05
N THR A 63 -4.54 11.28 7.53
CA THR A 63 -4.15 11.50 6.13
C THR A 63 -2.64 11.61 6.01
N PHE A 64 -2.07 10.79 5.14
CA PHE A 64 -0.67 10.81 4.71
C PHE A 64 -0.63 11.35 3.28
N ASN A 65 0.03 12.49 3.09
CA ASN A 65 0.28 13.05 1.76
C ASN A 65 1.56 12.43 1.17
N ALA A 66 1.78 12.66 -0.12
CA ALA A 66 3.05 12.30 -0.75
C ALA A 66 4.25 12.95 -0.04
N GLY A 67 5.31 12.16 0.17
CA GLY A 67 6.52 12.57 0.90
C GLY A 67 6.88 11.63 2.03
#